data_AF-A0AA39C4G0-F1
#
_entry.id   AF-A0AA39C4G0-F1
#
_cell.length_a   1.000
_cell.length_b   1.000
_cell.length_c   1.000
_cell.angle_alpha   90.00
_cell.angle_beta   90.00
_cell.angle_gamma   90.00
#
_symmetry.space_group_name_H-M   'P 1'
#
loop_
_entity.id
_entity.type
_entity.pdbx_description
1 polymer ?
#
loop_
_entity_poly.entity_id
_entity_poly.type
_entity_poly.pdbx_seq_one_letter_code
_entity_poly.pdbx_strand_id
1 'polypeptide(L)'
;MTTESFKCRWTIRKFNENFEMRSTNFTIETKDGKNSINWSFILYPVNSDCVMFQIINENENYLIKSRQSHLYIVNTNGKLNKINNLMLNNEYDNSKTEKGWTNYCFSKKFLLHNSELFLSNDELSIICEVDIKQIKTLY
;
A
#
# COMPACT_ATOMS: atom_id res chain seq x y z
N MET A 1 2.02 16.85 -19.53
CA MET A 1 2.35 16.13 -18.28
C MET A 1 1.98 14.67 -18.48
N THR A 2 2.96 13.78 -18.44
CA THR A 2 2.75 12.33 -18.50
C THR A 2 2.21 11.87 -17.15
N THR A 3 0.95 11.43 -17.13
CA THR A 3 0.36 10.73 -15.99
C THR A 3 0.75 9.26 -16.08
N GLU A 4 1.50 8.80 -15.10
CA GLU A 4 1.81 7.39 -14.91
C GLU A 4 0.90 6.81 -13.84
N SER A 5 0.56 5.54 -13.95
CA SER A 5 -0.24 4.86 -12.97
C SER A 5 0.25 3.44 -12.84
N PHE A 6 0.32 2.92 -11.63
CA PHE A 6 0.64 1.52 -11.41
C PHE A 6 -0.38 0.86 -10.51
N LYS A 7 -0.50 -0.45 -10.71
CA LYS A 7 -1.33 -1.34 -9.91
C LYS A 7 -0.48 -2.52 -9.49
N CYS A 8 -0.35 -2.74 -8.19
CA CYS A 8 0.45 -3.82 -7.65
C CYS A 8 -0.38 -4.63 -6.63
N ARG A 9 -0.16 -5.95 -6.62
CA ARG A 9 -0.79 -6.88 -5.68
C ARG A 9 0.30 -7.45 -4.78
N TRP A 10 0.04 -7.44 -3.48
CA TRP A 10 0.86 -8.13 -2.49
C TRP A 10 0.02 -9.07 -1.64
N THR A 11 0.49 -10.30 -1.50
CA THR A 11 -0.12 -11.30 -0.64
C THR A 11 0.73 -11.50 0.60
N ILE A 12 0.15 -11.19 1.76
CA ILE A 12 0.77 -11.36 3.07
C ILE A 12 0.36 -12.72 3.61
N ARG A 13 1.31 -13.66 3.65
CA ARG A 13 1.09 -15.01 4.19
C ARG A 13 1.10 -15.03 5.70
N LYS A 14 0.42 -15.99 6.34
CA LYS A 14 0.44 -16.15 7.80
C LYS A 14 0.04 -14.85 8.53
N PHE A 15 -1.11 -14.28 8.16
CA PHE A 15 -1.55 -12.96 8.64
C PHE A 15 -2.04 -13.00 10.10
N ASN A 16 -2.61 -14.12 10.54
CA ASN A 16 -3.12 -14.31 11.89
C ASN A 16 -1.99 -14.46 12.94
N GLU A 17 -0.80 -14.89 12.53
CA GLU A 17 0.35 -14.98 13.44
C GLU A 17 0.67 -13.60 14.06
N ASN A 18 1.28 -13.60 15.26
CA ASN A 18 1.93 -12.39 15.77
C ASN A 18 2.98 -11.99 14.75
N PHE A 19 2.75 -10.87 14.06
CA PHE A 19 3.58 -10.48 12.93
C PHE A 19 4.35 -9.21 13.29
N GLU A 20 5.67 -9.27 13.07
CA GLU A 20 6.56 -8.12 13.06
C GLU A 20 6.39 -7.33 11.75
N MET A 21 7.13 -6.23 11.58
CA MET A 21 7.18 -5.52 10.30
C MET A 21 7.50 -6.48 9.15
N ARG A 22 6.73 -6.38 8.06
CA ARG A 22 6.94 -7.10 6.81
C ARG A 22 7.09 -6.09 5.68
N SER A 23 7.97 -6.38 4.74
CA SER A 23 8.13 -5.56 3.55
C SER A 23 8.29 -6.41 2.30
N THR A 24 7.97 -5.81 1.15
CA THR A 24 8.30 -6.35 -0.16
C THR A 24 8.66 -5.21 -1.10
N ASN A 25 9.60 -5.47 -1.99
CA ASN A 25 10.10 -4.48 -2.94
C ASN A 25 9.69 -4.87 -4.35
N PHE A 26 9.40 -3.87 -5.18
CA PHE A 26 9.09 -4.07 -6.58
C PHE A 26 9.57 -2.87 -7.39
N THR A 27 9.84 -3.11 -8.67
CA THR A 27 10.33 -2.09 -9.59
C THR A 27 9.26 -1.85 -10.65
N ILE A 28 9.02 -0.57 -10.94
CA ILE A 28 8.14 -0.15 -12.04
C ILE A 28 8.97 0.64 -13.03
N GLU A 29 8.90 0.23 -14.29
CA GLU A 29 9.43 1.00 -15.41
C GLU A 29 8.49 2.16 -15.73
N THR A 30 9.04 3.34 -15.95
CA THR A 30 8.29 4.50 -16.44
C THR A 30 7.74 4.22 -17.83
N LYS A 31 6.67 4.90 -18.24
CA LYS A 31 6.00 4.64 -19.53
C LYS A 31 6.93 4.86 -20.74
N ASP A 32 7.96 5.69 -20.59
CA ASP A 32 8.95 5.95 -21.62
C ASP A 32 10.10 4.91 -21.64
N GLY A 33 10.11 3.95 -20.70
CA GLY A 33 11.11 2.90 -20.57
C GLY A 33 12.50 3.42 -20.19
N LYS A 34 12.65 4.70 -19.85
CA LYS A 34 13.96 5.31 -19.59
C LYS A 34 14.39 5.20 -18.13
N ASN A 35 13.43 5.14 -17.22
CA ASN A 35 13.68 5.10 -15.80
C ASN A 35 12.97 3.89 -15.18
N SER A 36 13.59 3.35 -14.15
CA SER A 36 12.97 2.39 -13.26
C SER A 36 12.87 3.00 -11.87
N ILE A 37 11.73 2.80 -11.22
CA ILE A 37 11.44 3.31 -9.90
C ILE A 37 11.21 2.10 -9.00
N ASN A 38 12.14 1.88 -8.07
CA ASN A 38 11.99 0.98 -6.95
C ASN A 38 10.99 1.51 -5.91
N TRP A 39 10.06 0.65 -5.54
CA TRP A 39 9.05 0.89 -4.52
C TRP A 39 9.11 -0.21 -3.46
N SER A 40 8.71 0.14 -2.25
CA SER A 40 8.50 -0.81 -1.16
C SER A 40 7.07 -0.72 -0.66
N PHE A 41 6.47 -1.87 -0.42
CA PHE A 41 5.33 -1.98 0.49
C PHE A 41 5.83 -2.39 1.85
N ILE A 42 5.38 -1.69 2.88
CA ILE A 42 5.68 -2.01 4.26
C ILE A 42 4.36 -2.20 5.00
N LEU A 43 4.25 -3.29 5.74
CA LEU A 43 3.16 -3.55 6.66
C LEU A 43 3.74 -3.72 8.05
N TYR A 44 3.27 -2.96 9.04
CA TYR A 44 3.71 -3.14 10.43
C TYR A 44 2.56 -2.97 11.41
N PRO A 45 2.61 -3.69 12.55
CA PRO A 45 1.65 -3.47 13.62
C PRO A 45 1.87 -2.08 14.23
N VAL A 46 0.79 -1.31 14.39
CA VAL A 46 0.81 -0.06 15.18
C VAL A 46 0.54 -0.37 16.64
N ASN A 47 -0.43 -1.25 16.88
CA ASN A 47 -0.78 -1.82 18.16
C ASN A 47 -1.46 -3.18 17.92
N SER A 48 -2.09 -3.78 18.94
CA SER A 48 -2.78 -5.06 18.82
C SER A 48 -3.93 -5.04 17.80
N ASP A 49 -4.53 -3.87 17.55
CA ASP A 49 -5.78 -3.74 16.81
C ASP A 49 -5.62 -3.09 15.43
N CYS A 50 -4.58 -2.28 15.18
CA CYS A 50 -4.31 -1.65 13.87
C CYS A 50 -2.98 -2.10 13.26
N VAL A 51 -3.00 -2.22 11.93
CA VAL A 51 -1.81 -2.36 11.10
C VAL A 51 -1.70 -1.17 10.17
N MET A 52 -0.48 -0.69 9.97
CA MET A 52 -0.17 0.35 9.01
C MET A 52 0.41 -0.29 7.75
N PHE A 53 -0.13 0.10 6.60
CA PHE A 53 0.42 -0.19 5.29
C PHE A 53 1.00 1.10 4.70
N GLN A 54 2.26 1.04 4.28
CA GLN A 54 2.97 2.15 3.66
C GLN A 54 3.48 1.77 2.28
N ILE A 55 3.51 2.77 1.41
CA ILE A 55 4.10 2.69 0.08
C ILE A 55 5.20 3.72 0.02
N ILE A 56 6.41 3.29 -0.31
CA ILE A 56 7.59 4.15 -0.27
C ILE A 56 8.30 4.06 -1.62
N ASN A 57 8.69 5.22 -2.14
CA ASN A 57 9.68 5.32 -3.20
C ASN A 57 11.08 5.21 -2.58
N GLU A 58 11.84 4.20 -2.98
CA GLU A 58 13.20 3.95 -2.48
C GLU A 58 14.28 4.72 -3.25
N ASN A 59 13.91 5.41 -4.33
CA ASN A 59 14.88 6.10 -5.18
C ASN A 59 15.11 7.52 -4.66
N GLU A 60 16.29 7.75 -4.11
CA GLU A 60 16.71 9.05 -3.59
C GLU A 60 16.76 10.15 -4.66
N ASN A 61 16.82 9.76 -5.93
CA ASN A 61 17.04 10.65 -7.06
C ASN A 61 15.75 11.18 -7.71
N TYR A 62 14.60 10.68 -7.28
CA TYR A 62 13.30 11.05 -7.82
C TYR A 62 12.39 11.63 -6.74
N LEU A 63 11.91 12.85 -6.97
CA LEU A 63 10.71 13.36 -6.30
C LEU A 63 9.48 12.89 -7.06
N ILE A 64 8.64 12.10 -6.40
CA ILE A 64 7.40 11.58 -6.98
C ILE A 64 6.22 12.27 -6.33
N LYS A 65 5.48 13.03 -7.14
CA LYS A 65 4.22 13.63 -6.74
C LYS A 65 3.07 12.76 -7.22
N SER A 66 2.40 12.09 -6.29
CA SER A 66 1.16 11.37 -6.58
C SER A 66 -0.03 12.33 -6.66
N ARG A 67 -0.97 12.01 -7.55
CA ARG A 67 -2.28 12.67 -7.62
C ARG A 67 -3.22 12.05 -6.59
N GLN A 68 -3.26 10.72 -6.57
CA GLN A 68 -4.13 9.90 -5.76
C GLN A 68 -3.51 8.51 -5.62
N SER A 69 -3.82 7.85 -4.51
CA SER A 69 -3.58 6.43 -4.33
C SER A 69 -4.83 5.79 -3.74
N HIS A 70 -5.06 4.53 -4.06
CA HIS A 70 -6.15 3.72 -3.55
C HIS A 70 -5.58 2.39 -3.07
N LEU A 71 -6.09 1.92 -1.94
CA LEU A 71 -5.77 0.62 -1.38
C LEU A 71 -7.02 -0.23 -1.29
N TYR A 72 -6.91 -1.50 -1.64
CA TYR A 72 -8.01 -2.46 -1.62
C TYR A 72 -7.56 -3.73 -0.93
N ILE A 73 -8.46 -4.32 -0.15
CA ILE A 73 -8.35 -5.72 0.27
C ILE A 73 -9.17 -6.57 -0.68
N VAL A 74 -8.54 -7.61 -1.23
CA VAL A 74 -9.22 -8.61 -2.05
C VAL A 74 -9.84 -9.64 -1.11
N ASN A 75 -11.16 -9.77 -1.14
CA ASN A 75 -11.83 -10.79 -0.35
C ASN A 75 -11.70 -12.18 -0.99
N THR A 76 -12.15 -13.22 -0.29
CA THR A 76 -12.08 -14.62 -0.73
C THR A 76 -12.88 -14.90 -2.01
N ASN A 77 -13.85 -14.05 -2.34
CA ASN A 77 -14.60 -14.09 -3.61
C ASN A 77 -13.96 -13.28 -4.75
N GLY A 78 -12.76 -12.72 -4.56
CA GLY A 78 -12.06 -11.90 -5.54
C GLY A 78 -12.57 -10.45 -5.68
N LYS A 79 -13.53 -10.02 -4.86
CA LYS A 79 -14.07 -8.66 -4.85
C LYS A 79 -13.11 -7.71 -4.14
N LEU A 80 -12.92 -6.53 -4.74
CA LEU A 80 -12.12 -5.44 -4.18
C LEU A 80 -12.93 -4.65 -3.15
N ASN A 81 -12.41 -4.57 -1.93
CA ASN A 81 -12.97 -3.77 -0.84
C ASN A 81 -12.03 -2.60 -0.60
N LYS A 82 -12.47 -1.40 -1.00
CA LYS A 82 -11.66 -0.20 -0.91
C LYS A 82 -11.43 0.18 0.55
N ILE A 83 -10.17 0.32 0.94
CA ILE A 83 -9.78 0.89 2.23
C ILE A 83 -9.92 2.40 2.10
N ASN A 84 -11.13 2.89 2.36
CA ASN A 84 -11.37 4.32 2.61
C ASN A 84 -11.34 4.64 4.10
N ASN A 85 -11.64 3.66 4.97
CA ASN A 85 -11.96 3.84 6.39
C ASN A 85 -12.13 2.48 7.11
N LEU A 86 -11.21 1.52 6.95
CA LEU A 86 -11.27 0.28 7.75
C LEU A 86 -10.68 0.51 9.15
N MET A 87 -11.31 1.41 9.90
CA MET A 87 -11.11 1.71 11.32
C MET A 87 -9.77 2.34 11.72
N LEU A 88 -9.77 3.66 11.88
CA LEU A 88 -9.51 4.32 13.16
C LEU A 88 -10.10 5.74 13.05
N ASN A 89 -10.91 6.12 14.03
CA ASN A 89 -11.51 7.45 14.19
C ASN A 89 -10.49 8.57 14.47
N ASN A 90 -9.21 8.35 14.20
CA ASN A 90 -8.18 9.35 14.43
C ASN A 90 -7.54 9.71 13.10
N GLU A 91 -7.62 11.01 12.83
CA GLU A 91 -6.92 11.80 11.85
C GLU A 91 -5.45 11.39 11.71
N TYR A 92 -5.17 10.30 10.99
CA TYR A 92 -3.86 10.11 10.39
C TYR A 92 -3.89 10.86 9.08
N ASP A 93 -3.35 12.07 9.14
CA ASP A 93 -3.17 12.97 8.00
C ASP A 93 -2.57 12.17 6.84
N ASN A 94 -3.35 12.01 5.77
CA ASN A 94 -2.89 11.59 4.45
C ASN A 94 -2.04 12.71 3.82
N SER A 95 -1.11 13.26 4.61
CA SER A 95 -0.22 14.32 4.18
C SER A 95 0.58 13.75 3.02
N LYS A 96 0.42 14.40 1.87
CA LYS A 96 1.22 14.17 0.68
C LYS A 96 2.65 14.54 1.04
N THR A 97 3.42 13.60 1.57
CA THR A 97 4.83 13.86 1.82
C THR A 97 5.55 13.90 0.49
N GLU A 98 6.47 14.85 0.35
CA GLU A 98 7.20 15.15 -0.89
C GLU A 98 8.06 13.96 -1.39
N LYS A 99 8.17 12.89 -0.59
CA LYS A 99 8.89 11.64 -0.90
C LYS A 99 7.99 10.51 -1.42
N GLY A 100 6.72 10.78 -1.71
CA GLY A 100 5.83 9.79 -2.33
C GLY A 100 5.28 8.74 -1.35
N TRP A 101 5.17 9.08 -0.06
CA TRP A 101 4.63 8.14 0.93
C TRP A 101 3.10 8.21 0.95
N THR A 102 2.45 7.05 0.92
CA THR A 102 1.04 6.95 1.32
C THR A 102 0.91 5.93 2.44
N ASN A 103 0.22 6.32 3.51
CA ASN A 103 -0.03 5.50 4.68
C ASN A 103 -1.51 5.12 4.74
N TYR A 104 -1.80 3.87 5.13
CA TYR A 104 -3.14 3.38 5.36
C TYR A 104 -3.16 2.59 6.67
N CYS A 105 -3.93 3.03 7.67
CA CYS A 105 -4.20 2.21 8.86
C CYS A 105 -5.48 1.40 8.62
N PHE A 106 -5.48 0.13 8.99
CA PHE A 106 -6.70 -0.65 9.05
C PHE A 106 -6.72 -1.65 10.21
N SER A 107 -7.91 -1.98 10.69
CA SER A 107 -8.07 -2.85 11.87
C SER A 107 -7.71 -4.30 11.57
N LYS A 108 -6.63 -4.79 12.20
CA LYS A 108 -6.26 -6.21 12.24
C LYS A 108 -7.42 -7.02 12.82
N LYS A 109 -7.97 -6.56 13.94
CA LYS A 109 -9.06 -7.24 14.64
C LYS A 109 -10.28 -7.45 13.75
N PHE A 110 -10.67 -6.44 12.97
CA PHE A 110 -11.78 -6.57 12.02
C PHE A 110 -11.50 -7.63 10.95
N LEU A 111 -10.29 -7.63 10.38
CA LEU A 111 -9.90 -8.61 9.36
C LEU A 111 -9.85 -10.04 9.92
N LEU A 112 -9.37 -10.21 11.15
CA LEU A 112 -9.35 -11.51 11.83
C LEU A 112 -10.75 -11.97 12.23
N HIS A 113 -11.61 -11.07 12.70
CA HIS A 113 -13.01 -11.38 13.04
C HIS A 113 -13.82 -11.80 11.81
N ASN A 114 -13.47 -11.25 10.63
CA ASN A 114 -14.08 -11.58 9.35
C ASN A 114 -13.11 -12.38 8.46
N SER A 115 -12.35 -13.31 9.05
CA SER A 115 -11.28 -14.04 8.37
C SER A 115 -11.78 -14.85 7.18
N GLU A 116 -12.94 -15.51 7.27
CA GLU A 116 -13.54 -16.25 6.17
C GLU A 116 -13.84 -15.38 4.93
N LEU A 117 -14.03 -14.08 5.15
CA LEU A 117 -14.26 -13.11 4.08
C LEU A 117 -12.95 -12.57 3.52
N PHE A 118 -11.94 -12.28 4.35
CA PHE A 118 -10.75 -11.53 3.92
C PHE A 118 -9.46 -12.35 3.80
N LEU A 119 -9.42 -13.53 4.40
CA LEU A 119 -8.23 -14.38 4.48
C LEU A 119 -8.51 -15.73 3.81
N SER A 120 -7.77 -16.02 2.75
CA SER A 120 -7.76 -17.34 2.12
C SER A 120 -6.52 -18.08 2.59
N ASN A 121 -6.65 -19.20 3.29
CA ASN A 121 -5.50 -19.95 3.83
C ASN A 121 -4.56 -19.08 4.70
N ASP A 122 -5.14 -18.20 5.52
CA ASP A 122 -4.39 -17.22 6.33
C ASP A 122 -3.51 -16.26 5.49
N GLU A 123 -3.88 -16.03 4.23
CA GLU A 123 -3.26 -15.04 3.36
C GLU A 123 -4.17 -13.82 3.15
N LEU A 124 -3.64 -12.63 3.42
CA LEU A 124 -4.29 -11.35 3.11
C LEU A 124 -3.79 -10.83 1.76
N SER A 125 -4.68 -10.63 0.80
CA SER A 125 -4.34 -10.02 -0.50
C SER A 125 -4.67 -8.54 -0.51
N ILE A 126 -3.66 -7.71 -0.75
CA ILE A 126 -3.79 -6.26 -0.87
C ILE A 126 -3.50 -5.86 -2.32
N ILE A 127 -4.32 -4.96 -2.86
CA ILE A 127 -4.07 -4.29 -4.14
C ILE A 127 -3.92 -2.80 -3.88
N CYS A 128 -2.84 -2.24 -4.41
CA CYS A 128 -2.64 -0.80 -4.42
C CYS A 128 -2.64 -0.27 -5.85
N GLU A 129 -3.32 0.86 -6.05
CA GLU A 129 -3.30 1.65 -7.27
C GLU A 129 -2.76 3.05 -6.93
N VAL A 130 -1.77 3.52 -7.69
CA VAL A 130 -1.18 4.85 -7.49
C VAL A 130 -1.16 5.59 -8.80
N ASP A 131 -1.77 6.76 -8.82
CA ASP A 131 -1.71 7.72 -9.91
C ASP A 131 -0.59 8.71 -9.65
N ILE A 132 0.46 8.65 -10.46
CA ILE A 132 1.60 9.54 -10.42
C ILE A 132 1.31 10.75 -11.30
N LYS A 133 1.30 11.93 -10.68
CA LYS A 133 1.11 13.21 -11.38
C LYS A 133 2.39 13.66 -12.05
N GLN A 134 3.52 13.48 -11.37
CA GLN A 134 4.81 13.98 -11.82
C GLN A 134 5.95 13.19 -11.17
N ILE A 135 6.97 12.90 -11.97
CA ILE A 135 8.28 12.42 -11.52
C ILE A 135 9.26 13.54 -11.87
N LYS A 136 10.01 14.01 -10.87
CA LYS A 136 11.06 15.02 -11.04
C LYS A 136 12.38 14.43 -10.59
N THR A 137 13.35 14.41 -11.50
CA THR A 137 14.73 14.06 -11.18
C THR A 137 15.38 15.17 -10.37
N LEU A 138 16.17 14.82 -9.35
CA LEU A 138 16.79 15.76 -8.41
C LEU A 138 18.19 16.26 -8.81
N TYR A 139 18.72 15.83 -9.96
CA TYR A 139 20.03 16.25 -10.46
C TYR A 139 19.98 17.53 -11.29
#